data_AF-A0AAE1WJD4-F1
#
_entry.id   AF-A0AAE1WJD4-F1
#
_cell.length_a   1.000
_cell.length_b   1.000
_cell.length_c   1.000
_cell.angle_alpha   90.00
_cell.angle_beta   90.00
_cell.angle_gamma   90.00
#
_symmetry.space_group_name_H-M   'P 1'
#
loop_
_entity.id
_entity.type
_entity.pdbx_description
1 polymer ?
#
loop_
_entity_poly.entity_id
_entity_poly.type
_entity_poly.pdbx_seq_one_letter_code
_entity_poly.pdbx_strand_id
1 'polypeptide(L)'
;MLDKRVMSAIEEASILTDAVDVRVDGIQAEVNLLKRVVGRDDDRAPMSKVKVPDPKPFDGARSAKELENFLWDMETYFQAARIPEAEKVSITSMYLTGDAKLWWRTRLFDDTRANRDKIETWDVLKKELKDQLFTLQHFVAC
;
A
#
# COMPACT_ATOMS: atom_id res chain seq x y z
N MET A 1 -27.20 -60.22 -15.70
CA MET A 1 -26.04 -60.50 -14.84
C MET A 1 -24.91 -59.62 -15.33
N LEU A 2 -24.44 -58.65 -14.53
CA LEU A 2 -23.34 -57.76 -14.94
C LEU A 2 -22.03 -58.54 -15.00
N ASP A 3 -21.18 -58.21 -15.97
CA ASP A 3 -19.88 -58.87 -16.17
C ASP A 3 -18.94 -58.62 -14.97
N LYS A 4 -18.11 -59.60 -14.60
CA LYS A 4 -17.20 -59.48 -13.45
C LYS A 4 -16.22 -58.31 -13.58
N ARG A 5 -15.82 -57.95 -14.81
CA ARG A 5 -14.95 -56.80 -15.08
C ARG A 5 -15.68 -55.49 -14.83
N VAL A 6 -16.98 -55.45 -15.13
CA VAL A 6 -17.83 -54.28 -14.86
C VAL A 6 -17.98 -54.07 -13.36
N MET A 7 -18.17 -55.14 -12.58
CA MET A 7 -18.24 -55.01 -11.11
C MET A 7 -16.91 -54.57 -10.48
N SER A 8 -15.77 -55.10 -10.96
CA SER A 8 -14.44 -54.67 -10.48
C SER A 8 -14.18 -53.19 -10.76
N ALA A 9 -14.50 -52.71 -11.96
CA ALA A 9 -14.33 -51.31 -12.33
C ALA A 9 -15.22 -50.37 -11.50
N ILE A 10 -16.42 -50.82 -11.10
CA ILE A 10 -17.32 -50.06 -10.22
C ILE A 10 -16.71 -49.93 -8.82
N GLU A 11 -16.13 -51.00 -8.29
CA GLU A 11 -15.50 -50.99 -6.96
C GLU A 11 -14.26 -50.08 -6.94
N GLU A 12 -13.42 -50.15 -7.98
CA GLU A 12 -12.27 -49.26 -8.15
C GLU A 12 -12.70 -47.78 -8.27
N ALA A 13 -13.76 -47.50 -9.04
CA ALA A 13 -14.30 -46.15 -9.17
C ALA A 13 -14.88 -45.62 -7.84
N SER A 14 -15.47 -46.49 -7.02
CA SER A 14 -15.95 -46.14 -5.67
C SER A 14 -14.80 -45.70 -4.77
N ILE A 15 -13.71 -46.50 -4.73
CA ILE A 15 -12.52 -46.18 -3.91
C ILE A 15 -11.90 -44.85 -4.34
N LEU A 16 -11.82 -44.61 -5.65
CA LEU A 16 -11.30 -43.34 -6.18
C LEU A 16 -12.19 -42.16 -5.82
N THR A 17 -13.51 -42.34 -5.80
CA THR A 17 -14.47 -41.29 -5.39
C THR A 17 -14.27 -40.93 -3.92
N ASP A 18 -14.19 -41.93 -3.04
CA ASP A 18 -13.95 -41.73 -1.60
C ASP A 18 -12.63 -40.99 -1.34
N ALA A 19 -11.58 -41.36 -2.08
CA ALA A 19 -10.27 -40.72 -1.96
C ALA A 19 -10.28 -39.25 -2.41
N VAL A 20 -11.09 -38.91 -3.43
CA VAL A 20 -11.28 -37.54 -3.87
C VAL A 20 -12.05 -36.73 -2.83
N ASP A 21 -13.11 -37.28 -2.25
CA ASP A 21 -13.91 -36.62 -1.21
C ASP A 21 -13.06 -36.26 0.02
N VAL A 22 -12.23 -37.18 0.50
CA VAL A 22 -11.30 -36.92 1.61
C VAL A 22 -10.35 -35.76 1.30
N ARG A 23 -9.85 -35.68 0.07
CA ARG A 23 -8.94 -34.58 -0.35
C ARG A 23 -9.68 -33.25 -0.49
N VAL A 24 -10.91 -33.26 -0.99
CA VAL A 24 -11.75 -32.07 -1.10
C VAL A 24 -12.06 -31.52 0.29
N ASP A 25 -12.41 -32.38 1.25
CA ASP A 25 -12.64 -31.98 2.64
C ASP A 25 -11.39 -31.37 3.28
N GLY A 26 -10.22 -31.96 3.04
CA GLY A 26 -8.93 -31.42 3.50
C GLY A 26 -8.66 -30.02 2.94
N ILE A 27 -8.81 -29.84 1.64
CA ILE A 27 -8.65 -28.53 0.97
C ILE A 27 -9.67 -27.52 1.52
N GLN A 28 -10.92 -27.95 1.73
CA GLN A 28 -11.97 -27.08 2.25
C GLN A 28 -11.65 -26.62 3.68
N ALA A 29 -11.07 -27.49 4.51
CA ALA A 29 -10.61 -27.16 5.85
C ALA A 29 -9.45 -26.15 5.83
N GLU A 30 -8.44 -26.35 4.98
CA GLU A 30 -7.31 -25.42 4.82
C GLU A 30 -7.78 -24.05 4.30
N VAL A 31 -8.66 -24.02 3.31
CA VAL A 31 -9.26 -22.77 2.80
C VAL A 31 -10.03 -22.05 3.91
N ASN A 32 -10.76 -22.77 4.75
CA ASN A 32 -11.48 -22.17 5.87
C ASN A 32 -10.53 -21.61 6.95
N LEU A 33 -9.40 -22.26 7.20
CA LEU A 33 -8.36 -21.74 8.10
C LEU A 33 -7.74 -20.47 7.53
N LEU A 34 -7.35 -20.48 6.25
CA LEU A 34 -6.80 -19.31 5.55
C LEU A 34 -7.81 -18.16 5.51
N LYS A 35 -9.09 -18.44 5.26
CA LYS A 35 -10.17 -17.45 5.34
C LYS A 35 -10.34 -16.86 6.73
N ARG A 36 -10.06 -17.57 7.83
CA ARG A 36 -10.07 -16.96 9.18
C ARG A 36 -8.85 -16.10 9.45
N VAL A 37 -7.69 -16.45 8.87
CA VAL A 37 -6.46 -15.66 8.98
C VAL A 37 -6.58 -14.37 8.15
N VAL A 38 -7.13 -14.46 6.94
CA VAL A 38 -7.32 -13.35 5.99
C VAL A 38 -8.60 -12.56 6.28
N GLY A 39 -9.69 -13.20 6.73
CA GLY A 39 -11.00 -12.60 6.99
C GLY A 39 -11.11 -11.83 8.30
N ARG A 40 -10.00 -11.60 9.00
CA ARG A 40 -9.95 -10.67 10.16
C ARG A 40 -10.19 -9.20 9.79
N ASP A 41 -10.39 -8.90 8.51
CA ASP A 41 -10.68 -7.54 8.05
C ASP A 41 -12.17 -7.20 7.85
N ASP A 42 -13.11 -8.16 7.94
CA ASP A 42 -14.55 -7.84 7.72
C ASP A 42 -15.44 -7.94 8.99
N ASP A 43 -15.00 -8.62 10.06
CA ASP A 43 -15.69 -8.66 11.36
C ASP A 43 -14.90 -7.91 12.44
N ARG A 44 -14.52 -6.67 12.16
CA ARG A 44 -14.00 -5.78 13.22
C ARG A 44 -15.15 -5.41 14.15
N ALA A 45 -15.19 -6.06 15.31
CA ALA A 45 -15.65 -5.45 16.55
C ALA A 45 -15.22 -3.96 16.56
N PRO A 46 -16.05 -3.02 17.03
CA PRO A 46 -15.71 -1.61 16.99
C PRO A 46 -14.51 -1.37 17.91
N MET A 47 -13.30 -1.55 17.38
CA MET A 47 -12.11 -0.89 17.91
C MET A 47 -12.54 0.57 17.97
N SER A 48 -12.53 1.12 19.18
CA SER A 48 -12.64 2.56 19.41
C SER A 48 -11.87 3.24 18.29
N LYS A 49 -12.60 3.86 17.35
CA LYS A 49 -12.01 4.51 16.17
C LYS A 49 -11.32 5.77 16.70
N VAL A 50 -10.15 5.59 17.31
CA VAL A 50 -9.23 6.67 17.60
C VAL A 50 -8.97 7.31 16.25
N LYS A 51 -9.56 8.48 16.02
CA LYS A 51 -9.32 9.24 14.81
C LYS A 51 -7.85 9.60 14.84
N VAL A 52 -7.10 9.12 13.85
CA VAL A 52 -5.72 9.55 13.66
C VAL A 52 -5.78 11.04 13.33
N PRO A 53 -5.06 11.91 14.07
CA PRO A 53 -5.00 13.32 13.75
C PRO A 53 -4.38 13.56 12.37
N ASP A 54 -4.91 14.52 11.64
CA ASP A 54 -4.35 14.91 10.34
C ASP A 54 -2.98 15.60 10.52
N PRO A 55 -1.98 15.30 9.69
CA PRO A 55 -0.69 15.98 9.68
C PRO A 55 -0.81 17.47 9.41
N LYS A 56 0.15 18.24 9.93
CA LYS A 56 0.27 19.66 9.60
C LYS A 56 0.68 19.81 8.11
N PRO A 57 0.00 20.65 7.32
CA PRO A 57 0.43 20.93 5.95
C PRO A 57 1.80 21.60 5.88
N PHE A 58 2.56 21.31 4.83
CA PHE A 58 3.84 21.94 4.53
C PHE A 58 3.68 22.94 3.39
N ASP A 59 4.10 24.18 3.59
CA ASP A 59 3.95 25.28 2.64
C ASP A 59 5.17 25.52 1.75
N GLY A 60 6.26 24.79 2.00
CA GLY A 60 7.54 25.04 1.31
C GLY A 60 8.50 25.93 2.09
N ALA A 61 8.29 26.14 3.39
CA ALA A 61 9.22 26.85 4.27
C ALA A 61 10.67 26.41 4.03
N ARG A 62 11.57 27.39 3.87
CA ARG A 62 13.02 27.18 3.63
C ARG A 62 13.77 26.80 4.91
N SER A 63 13.17 25.93 5.72
CA SER A 63 13.69 25.46 6.99
C SER A 63 13.83 23.95 6.93
N ALA A 64 15.07 23.46 6.96
CA ALA A 64 15.33 22.03 7.01
C ALA A 64 14.62 21.37 8.20
N LYS A 65 14.57 22.07 9.35
CA LYS A 65 13.85 21.61 10.53
C LYS A 65 12.36 21.41 10.28
N GLU A 66 11.71 22.34 9.59
CA GLU A 66 10.27 22.23 9.32
C GLU A 66 9.96 21.13 8.31
N LEU A 67 10.81 20.95 7.29
CA LEU A 67 10.67 19.82 6.37
C LEU A 67 10.88 18.48 7.08
N GLU A 68 11.92 18.32 7.89
CA GLU A 68 12.16 17.07 8.62
C GLU A 68 11.01 16.75 9.58
N ASN A 69 10.46 17.76 10.27
CA ASN A 69 9.27 17.59 11.12
C ASN A 69 8.07 17.12 10.28
N PHE A 70 7.82 17.75 9.13
CA PHE A 70 6.72 17.35 8.25
C PHE A 70 6.87 15.91 7.75
N LEU A 71 8.08 15.51 7.32
CA LEU A 71 8.34 14.15 6.86
C LEU A 71 8.11 13.13 7.98
N TRP A 72 8.53 13.45 9.20
CA TRP A 72 8.31 12.61 10.38
C TRP A 72 6.82 12.48 10.75
N ASP A 73 6.08 13.59 10.73
CA ASP A 73 4.64 13.61 10.99
C ASP A 73 3.88 12.77 9.94
N MET A 74 4.26 12.86 8.67
CA MET A 74 3.69 12.03 7.61
C MET A 74 4.00 10.54 7.79
N GLU A 75 5.24 10.17 8.15
CA GLU A 75 5.60 8.77 8.42
C GLU A 75 4.81 8.20 9.60
N THR A 76 4.67 8.99 10.68
CA THR A 76 3.87 8.62 11.84
C THR A 76 2.40 8.44 11.48
N TYR A 77 1.85 9.36 10.67
CA TYR A 77 0.48 9.26 10.17
C TYR A 77 0.27 8.01 9.31
N PHE A 78 1.18 7.70 8.40
CA PHE A 78 1.08 6.48 7.59
C PHE A 78 1.05 5.21 8.43
N GLN A 79 1.86 5.15 9.48
CA GLN A 79 1.87 4.02 10.40
C GLN A 79 0.57 3.92 11.19
N ALA A 80 0.09 5.03 11.75
CA ALA A 80 -1.13 5.08 12.56
C ALA A 80 -2.38 4.79 11.72
N ALA A 81 -2.47 5.34 10.51
CA ALA A 81 -3.59 5.16 9.59
C ALA A 81 -3.46 3.92 8.69
N ARG A 82 -2.36 3.16 8.80
CA ARG A 82 -2.06 1.95 8.00
C ARG A 82 -2.14 2.21 6.49
N ILE A 83 -1.54 3.31 6.05
CA ILE A 83 -1.55 3.73 4.65
C ILE A 83 -0.62 2.83 3.81
N PRO A 84 -1.11 2.23 2.70
CA PRO A 84 -0.28 1.44 1.78
C PRO A 84 0.83 2.28 1.11
N GLU A 85 1.98 1.68 0.82
CA GLU A 85 3.11 2.35 0.15
C GLU A 85 2.71 3.07 -1.16
N ALA A 86 1.87 2.42 -1.98
CA ALA A 86 1.41 2.96 -3.26
C ALA A 86 0.59 4.26 -3.13
N GLU A 87 0.03 4.54 -1.95
CA GLU A 87 -0.81 5.72 -1.72
C GLU A 87 -0.06 6.88 -1.05
N LYS A 88 1.12 6.63 -0.45
CA LYS A 88 1.86 7.62 0.35
C LYS A 88 2.19 8.89 -0.42
N VAL A 89 2.65 8.77 -1.66
CA VAL A 89 2.99 9.92 -2.51
C VAL A 89 1.74 10.76 -2.81
N SER A 90 0.66 10.10 -3.23
CA SER A 90 -0.62 10.76 -3.53
C SER A 90 -1.16 11.50 -2.30
N ILE A 91 -1.19 10.83 -1.15
CA ILE A 91 -1.67 11.41 0.11
C ILE A 91 -0.78 12.58 0.55
N THR A 92 0.55 12.43 0.51
CA THR A 92 1.46 13.54 0.87
C THR A 92 1.21 14.78 0.03
N SER A 93 0.96 14.60 -1.27
CA SER A 93 0.69 15.73 -2.17
C SER A 93 -0.52 16.57 -1.75
N MET A 94 -1.48 15.97 -1.05
CA MET A 94 -2.65 16.67 -0.50
C MET A 94 -2.27 17.60 0.65
N TYR A 95 -1.25 17.25 1.43
CA TYR A 95 -0.70 18.05 2.53
C TYR A 95 0.36 19.07 2.10
N LEU A 96 0.70 19.12 0.81
CA LEU A 96 1.49 20.21 0.26
C LEU A 96 0.61 21.44 -0.01
N THR A 97 1.12 22.59 0.42
CA THR A 97 0.51 23.91 0.26
C THR A 97 1.56 24.91 -0.21
N GLY A 98 1.17 26.17 -0.46
CA GLY A 98 2.12 27.25 -0.82
C GLY A 98 3.07 26.89 -1.97
N ASP A 99 4.34 27.23 -1.76
CA ASP A 99 5.44 27.01 -2.72
C ASP A 99 5.72 25.52 -2.92
N ALA A 100 5.57 24.69 -1.90
CA ALA A 100 5.73 23.23 -2.04
C ALA A 100 4.70 22.64 -3.01
N LYS A 101 3.44 23.13 -2.97
CA LYS A 101 2.40 22.68 -3.91
C LYS A 101 2.64 23.18 -5.33
N LEU A 102 3.18 24.38 -5.48
CA LEU A 102 3.59 24.91 -6.79
C LEU A 102 4.71 24.05 -7.38
N TRP A 103 5.74 23.75 -6.58
CA TRP A 103 6.79 22.83 -6.99
C TRP A 103 6.25 21.47 -7.44
N TRP A 104 5.38 20.83 -6.65
CA TRP A 104 4.81 19.54 -6.98
C TRP A 104 4.10 19.54 -8.34
N ARG A 105 3.33 20.59 -8.63
CA ARG A 105 2.63 20.76 -9.92
C ARG A 105 3.61 20.91 -11.08
N THR A 106 4.66 21.70 -10.92
CA THR A 106 5.72 21.84 -11.93
C THR A 106 6.44 20.51 -12.15
N ARG A 107 6.75 19.80 -11.06
CA ARG A 107 7.46 18.52 -11.09
C ARG A 107 6.70 17.43 -11.85
N LEU A 108 5.37 17.37 -11.68
CA LEU A 108 4.48 16.47 -12.43
C LEU A 108 4.44 16.80 -13.93
N PHE A 109 4.53 18.07 -14.28
CA PHE A 109 4.55 18.51 -15.68
C PHE A 109 5.90 18.21 -16.32
N ASP A 110 7.00 18.41 -15.59
CA ASP A 110 8.35 18.12 -16.05
C ASP A 110 8.59 16.62 -16.25
N ASP A 111 7.97 15.72 -15.47
CA ASP A 111 8.01 14.26 -15.71
C ASP A 111 7.56 13.88 -17.12
N THR A 112 6.66 14.68 -17.72
CA THR A 112 6.16 14.42 -19.08
C THR A 112 7.06 14.98 -20.18
N ARG A 113 8.00 15.87 -19.84
CA ARG A 113 8.80 16.66 -20.80
C ARG A 113 10.29 16.40 -20.72
N ALA A 114 10.81 16.11 -19.53
CA ALA A 114 12.20 15.81 -19.25
C ALA A 114 12.29 14.32 -18.90
N ASN A 115 13.35 13.65 -19.34
CA ASN A 115 13.66 12.24 -19.06
C ASN A 115 14.05 12.04 -17.57
N ARG A 116 13.21 12.53 -16.65
CA ARG A 116 13.40 12.53 -15.21
C ARG A 116 12.59 11.37 -14.62
N ASP A 117 13.15 10.71 -13.61
CA ASP A 117 12.50 9.58 -12.98
C ASP A 117 11.21 10.01 -12.28
N LYS A 118 10.15 9.23 -12.44
CA LYS A 118 8.84 9.54 -11.83
C LYS A 118 8.92 9.40 -10.32
N ILE A 119 8.25 10.30 -9.60
CA ILE A 119 8.11 10.22 -8.14
C ILE A 119 7.01 9.21 -7.79
N GLU A 120 7.35 7.92 -7.80
CA GLU A 120 6.40 6.83 -7.50
C GLU A 120 6.50 6.29 -6.07
N THR A 121 7.61 6.55 -5.38
CA THR A 121 7.87 6.01 -4.04
C THR A 121 8.06 7.11 -3.02
N TRP A 122 7.77 6.77 -1.76
CA TRP A 122 7.96 7.68 -0.63
C TRP A 122 9.40 8.15 -0.49
N ASP A 123 10.38 7.27 -0.68
CA ASP A 123 11.79 7.62 -0.56
C ASP A 123 12.27 8.56 -1.67
N VAL A 124 11.78 8.39 -2.90
CA VAL A 124 12.06 9.32 -4.01
C VAL A 124 11.45 10.69 -3.68
N LEU A 125 10.22 10.74 -3.18
CA LEU A 125 9.58 12.00 -2.77
C LEU A 125 10.37 12.71 -1.66
N LYS A 126 10.79 11.98 -0.61
CA LYS A 126 11.62 12.54 0.48
C LYS A 126 12.91 13.15 -0.05
N LYS A 127 13.61 12.42 -0.93
CA LYS A 127 14.85 12.90 -1.55
C LYS A 127 14.61 14.19 -2.34
N GLU A 128 13.61 14.19 -3.21
CA GLU A 128 13.29 15.35 -4.05
C GLU A 128 12.87 16.58 -3.23
N LEU A 129 12.05 16.40 -2.18
CA LEU A 129 11.67 17.50 -1.28
C LEU A 129 12.88 18.10 -0.56
N LYS A 130 13.82 17.26 -0.12
CA LYS A 130 15.08 17.73 0.47
C LYS A 130 15.92 18.48 -0.57
N ASP A 131 16.06 17.93 -1.78
CA ASP A 131 16.81 18.56 -2.87
C ASP A 131 16.22 19.93 -3.27
N GLN A 132 14.89 20.09 -3.24
CA GLN A 132 14.23 21.38 -3.50
C GLN A 132 14.63 22.48 -2.52
N LEU A 133 14.79 22.15 -1.23
CA LEU A 133 15.25 23.14 -0.26
C LEU A 133 16.66 23.64 -0.58
N PHE A 134 17.53 22.76 -1.08
CA PHE A 134 18.92 23.08 -1.39
C PHE A 134 19.08 23.81 -2.73
N THR A 135 18.27 23.51 -3.74
CA THR A 135 18.32 24.19 -5.05
C THR A 135 17.80 25.63 -4.99
N LEU A 136 16.81 25.93 -4.14
CA LEU A 136 16.30 27.30 -3.96
C LEU A 136 17.22 28.21 -3.13
N GLN A 137 18.20 27.67 -2.40
CA GLN A 137 19.21 28.48 -1.70
C GLN A 137 20.26 29.07 -2.66
N HIS A 138 20.60 28.37 -3.75
CA HIS A 138 21.61 28.84 -4.71
C HIS A 138 21.10 29.95 -5.64
N PHE A 139 19.79 29.99 -5.94
CA PHE A 139 19.23 30.99 -6.87
C PHE A 139 19.06 32.40 -6.27
N VAL A 140 19.14 32.55 -4.94
CA VAL A 140 18.97 33.86 -4.26
C VAL A 140 20.32 34.47 -3.86
N ALA A 141 21.43 33.76 -4.09
CA ALA A 141 22.79 34.22 -3.79
C ALA A 141 23.56 34.75 -5.03
N CYS A 142 22.93 34.81 -6.20
CA CYS A 142 23.48 35.39 -7.43
C CYS A 142 22.73 36.66 -7.83
#